data_AF-A0A4Q4CUS8-F1
#
_entry.id   AF-A0A4Q4CUS8-F1
#
_cell.length_a   1.000
_cell.length_b   1.000
_cell.length_c   1.000
_cell.angle_alpha   90.00
_cell.angle_beta   90.00
_cell.angle_gamma   90.00
#
_symmetry.space_group_name_H-M   'P 1'
#
loop_
_entity.id
_entity.type
_entity.pdbx_description
1 polymer ?
#
loop_
_entity_poly.entity_id
_entity_poly.type
_entity_poly.pdbx_seq_one_letter_code
_entity_poly.pdbx_strand_id
1 'polypeptide(L)'
;MTMVNAFETLMDRPPMSLGAEPRPAIRSASATFTLRQSGSRPLTFSGRQLGGLNGYRLGTPLWHEVNLFQTEDGRYVTDIRVFSKAQGAKDQFHVSVVDQIEEALLIFEGYDARQDVQADFDLADPTLAPAELIVQAAALKYRLAEAVAQYRAVVASFLQQLNQGA
;
A
#
# COMPACT_ATOMS: atom_id res chain seq x y z
N MET A 1 -24.48 17.10 -71.24
CA MET A 1 -23.96 18.22 -70.45
C MET A 1 -24.81 18.32 -69.19
N THR A 2 -24.46 17.55 -68.15
CA THR A 2 -25.15 17.54 -66.85
C THR A 2 -24.13 17.20 -65.75
N MET A 3 -24.34 17.84 -64.61
CA MET A 3 -23.46 18.20 -63.51
C MET A 3 -22.71 17.09 -62.74
N VAL A 4 -21.59 17.55 -62.19
CA VAL A 4 -20.81 17.03 -61.07
C VAL A 4 -21.57 17.26 -59.75
N ASN A 5 -21.66 16.29 -58.83
CA ASN A 5 -21.13 16.41 -57.45
C ASN A 5 -21.50 15.27 -56.47
N ALA A 6 -20.45 14.87 -55.75
CA ALA A 6 -20.37 14.68 -54.29
C ALA A 6 -20.92 13.40 -53.60
N PHE A 7 -20.30 13.16 -52.43
CA PHE A 7 -20.48 12.11 -51.42
C PHE A 7 -19.57 10.87 -51.56
N GLU A 8 -18.32 10.95 -51.06
CA GLU A 8 -17.95 10.61 -49.66
C GLU A 8 -18.56 9.27 -49.21
N THR A 9 -17.84 8.19 -49.47
CA THR A 9 -18.14 6.85 -48.94
C THR A 9 -17.12 6.55 -47.84
N LEU A 10 -17.50 6.80 -46.59
CA LEU A 10 -16.65 6.58 -45.42
C LEU A 10 -17.48 5.98 -44.27
N MET A 11 -18.13 4.83 -44.50
CA MET A 11 -18.70 4.02 -43.42
C MET A 11 -18.75 2.55 -43.84
N ASP A 12 -17.74 1.79 -43.46
CA ASP A 12 -17.96 0.37 -43.14
C ASP A 12 -16.96 -0.06 -42.06
N ARG A 13 -17.38 0.08 -40.80
CA ARG A 13 -16.64 -0.40 -39.63
C ARG A 13 -17.51 -1.49 -39.00
N PRO A 14 -17.09 -2.77 -38.99
CA PRO A 14 -17.89 -3.82 -38.41
C PRO A 14 -18.00 -3.65 -36.89
N PRO A 15 -19.13 -4.05 -36.27
CA PRO A 15 -19.37 -3.85 -34.86
C PRO A 15 -18.40 -4.69 -34.02
N MET A 16 -17.68 -4.05 -33.10
CA MET A 16 -16.90 -4.75 -32.09
C MET A 16 -17.85 -5.47 -31.14
N SER A 17 -17.76 -6.80 -31.14
CA SER A 17 -18.45 -7.68 -30.21
C SER A 17 -17.98 -7.41 -28.78
N LEU A 18 -18.87 -6.91 -27.92
CA LEU A 18 -18.69 -6.80 -26.47
C LEU A 18 -18.92 -8.17 -25.82
N GLY A 19 -18.02 -9.11 -26.10
CA GLY A 19 -17.85 -10.32 -25.32
C GLY A 19 -16.67 -10.13 -24.38
N ALA A 20 -16.91 -9.58 -23.19
CA ALA A 20 -15.92 -9.62 -22.12
C ALA A 20 -15.84 -11.06 -21.62
N GLU A 21 -14.89 -11.85 -22.15
CA GLU A 21 -14.56 -13.14 -21.56
C GLU A 21 -14.06 -12.93 -20.12
N PRO A 22 -14.54 -13.72 -19.14
CA PRO A 22 -14.02 -13.68 -17.79
C PRO A 22 -12.55 -14.11 -17.84
N ARG A 23 -11.65 -13.15 -17.62
CA ARG A 23 -10.22 -13.40 -17.53
C ARG A 23 -9.98 -14.43 -16.41
N PRO A 24 -9.31 -15.56 -16.69
CA PRO A 24 -9.07 -16.57 -15.66
C PRO A 24 -8.22 -15.96 -14.54
N ALA A 25 -8.68 -16.11 -13.29
CA ALA A 25 -7.93 -15.71 -12.11
C ALA A 25 -6.59 -16.44 -12.08
N ILE A 26 -5.49 -15.69 -12.21
CA ILE A 26 -4.14 -16.24 -12.11
C ILE A 26 -3.95 -16.64 -10.64
N ARG A 27 -4.15 -17.92 -10.32
CA ARG A 27 -3.79 -18.47 -9.02
C ARG A 27 -2.27 -18.47 -8.92
N SER A 28 -1.71 -17.60 -8.08
CA SER A 28 -0.29 -17.61 -7.72
C SER A 28 0.09 -18.98 -7.14
N ALA A 29 1.16 -19.57 -7.66
CA ALA A 29 1.69 -20.85 -7.16
C ALA A 29 2.15 -20.71 -5.70
N SER A 30 2.02 -21.78 -4.91
CA SER A 30 2.54 -21.80 -3.53
C SER A 30 4.05 -21.59 -3.53
N ALA A 31 4.54 -20.77 -2.61
CA ALA A 31 5.95 -20.45 -2.41
C ALA A 31 6.25 -20.31 -0.91
N THR A 32 7.53 -20.46 -0.54
CA THR A 32 8.00 -20.20 0.83
C THR A 32 8.39 -18.74 0.96
N PHE A 33 7.80 -18.04 1.93
CA PHE A 33 8.05 -16.65 2.26
C PHE A 33 8.85 -16.57 3.57
N THR A 34 9.74 -15.59 3.66
CA THR A 34 10.39 -15.21 4.93
C THR A 34 10.26 -13.70 5.10
N LEU A 35 9.46 -13.29 6.08
CA LEU A 35 9.14 -11.89 6.36
C LEU A 35 9.96 -11.41 7.56
N ARG A 36 10.54 -10.21 7.44
CA ARG A 36 11.21 -9.55 8.57
C ARG A 36 10.15 -9.09 9.58
N GLN A 37 10.49 -9.09 10.87
CA GLN A 37 9.63 -8.57 11.92
C GLN A 37 10.44 -7.69 12.86
N SER A 38 9.99 -6.47 13.11
CA SER A 38 10.70 -5.53 13.98
C SER A 38 10.55 -5.96 15.43
N GLY A 39 11.67 -6.07 16.15
CA GLY A 39 11.70 -6.50 17.56
C GLY A 39 11.42 -8.00 17.78
N SER A 40 11.32 -8.80 16.73
CA SER A 40 11.04 -10.24 16.80
C SER A 40 11.83 -11.03 15.75
N ARG A 41 11.75 -12.36 15.81
CA ARG A 41 12.39 -13.22 14.80
C ARG A 41 11.61 -13.13 13.47
N PRO A 42 12.28 -13.26 12.32
CA PRO A 42 11.59 -13.36 11.03
C PRO A 42 10.55 -14.49 11.03
N LEU A 43 9.43 -14.27 10.33
CA LEU A 43 8.37 -15.26 10.14
C LEU A 43 8.59 -15.99 8.81
N THR A 44 8.73 -17.32 8.84
CA THR A 44 8.83 -18.16 7.65
C THR A 44 7.59 -19.05 7.52
N PHE A 45 6.99 -19.09 6.34
CA PHE A 45 5.81 -19.93 6.05
C PHE A 45 5.74 -20.29 4.56
N SER A 46 4.97 -21.33 4.23
CA SER A 46 4.59 -21.66 2.85
C SER A 46 3.17 -21.23 2.58
N GLY A 47 2.89 -20.73 1.39
CA GLY A 47 1.57 -20.24 1.02
C GLY A 47 1.58 -19.46 -0.30
N ARG A 48 0.62 -18.56 -0.48
CA ARG A 48 0.53 -17.69 -1.66
C ARG A 48 0.25 -16.25 -1.25
N GLN A 49 0.75 -15.30 -2.03
CA GLN A 49 0.37 -13.90 -1.88
C GLN A 49 -1.00 -13.66 -2.53
N LEU A 50 -1.92 -13.09 -1.76
CA LEU A 50 -3.26 -12.70 -2.22
C LEU A 50 -3.25 -11.31 -2.83
N GLY A 51 -2.44 -10.40 -2.30
CA GLY A 51 -2.27 -9.07 -2.83
C GLY A 51 -1.14 -8.32 -2.15
N GLY A 52 -0.77 -7.20 -2.74
CA GLY A 52 0.12 -6.24 -2.11
C GLY A 52 0.08 -4.90 -2.82
N LEU A 53 0.38 -3.84 -2.09
CA LEU A 53 0.45 -2.49 -2.64
C LEU A 53 1.58 -1.71 -1.98
N ASN A 54 2.34 -1.01 -2.82
CA ASN A 54 3.39 -0.09 -2.41
C ASN A 54 2.90 1.36 -2.55
N GLY A 55 2.95 2.11 -1.46
CA GLY A 55 2.51 3.51 -1.37
C GLY A 55 3.55 4.56 -1.76
N TYR A 56 4.69 4.17 -2.31
CA TYR A 56 5.79 5.06 -2.65
C TYR A 56 5.34 6.16 -3.61
N ARG A 57 5.74 7.39 -3.29
CA ARG A 57 5.59 8.55 -4.16
C ARG A 57 6.89 9.34 -4.19
N LEU A 58 7.16 9.99 -5.30
CA LEU A 58 8.34 10.84 -5.41
C LEU A 58 8.24 11.98 -4.38
N GLY A 59 9.32 12.18 -3.62
CA GLY A 59 9.40 13.24 -2.61
C GLY A 59 8.88 12.86 -1.22
N THR A 60 8.24 11.70 -1.02
CA THR A 60 7.79 11.32 0.32
C THR A 60 8.97 10.84 1.18
N PRO A 61 9.08 11.33 2.44
CA PRO A 61 10.16 10.93 3.35
C PRO A 61 9.90 9.55 3.97
N LEU A 62 8.64 9.14 4.06
CA LEU A 62 8.17 7.89 4.63
C LEU A 62 7.08 7.33 3.73
N TRP A 63 7.01 6.01 3.58
CA TRP A 63 5.91 5.35 2.87
C TRP A 63 5.66 3.95 3.42
N HIS A 64 4.47 3.42 3.11
CA HIS A 64 4.02 2.12 3.54
C HIS A 64 3.91 1.15 2.37
N GLU A 65 4.22 -0.11 2.62
CA GLU A 65 3.80 -1.24 1.80
C GLU A 65 2.88 -2.15 2.63
N VAL A 66 1.83 -2.66 2.01
CA VAL A 66 0.92 -3.64 2.62
C VAL A 66 0.92 -4.90 1.77
N ASN A 67 0.99 -6.07 2.40
CA ASN A 67 0.93 -7.36 1.72
C ASN A 67 0.06 -8.33 2.52
N LEU A 68 -0.76 -9.11 1.81
CA LEU A 68 -1.60 -10.15 2.39
C LEU A 68 -1.25 -11.50 1.76
N PHE A 69 -1.06 -12.50 2.61
CA PHE A 69 -0.77 -13.86 2.21
C PHE A 69 -1.80 -14.82 2.81
N GLN A 70 -2.00 -15.95 2.14
CA GLN A 70 -2.70 -17.12 2.67
C GLN A 70 -1.69 -18.26 2.78
N THR A 71 -1.57 -18.83 3.97
CA THR A 71 -0.68 -19.96 4.23
C THR A 71 -1.27 -21.27 3.71
N GLU A 72 -0.46 -22.32 3.58
CA GLU A 72 -0.92 -23.66 3.19
C GLU A 72 -1.90 -24.29 4.19
N ASP A 73 -1.81 -23.92 5.47
CA ASP A 73 -2.75 -24.34 6.51
C ASP A 73 -4.01 -23.47 6.62
N GLY A 74 -4.21 -22.54 5.67
CA GLY A 74 -5.44 -21.76 5.51
C GLY A 74 -5.52 -20.48 6.35
N ARG A 75 -4.50 -20.17 7.15
CA ARG A 75 -4.37 -18.91 7.90
C ARG A 75 -3.97 -17.75 6.99
N TYR A 76 -4.06 -16.54 7.51
CA TYR A 76 -3.71 -15.31 6.81
C TYR A 76 -2.55 -14.61 7.50
N VAL A 77 -1.65 -14.06 6.68
CA VAL A 77 -0.51 -13.28 7.17
C VAL A 77 -0.62 -11.86 6.62
N THR A 78 -0.65 -10.88 7.53
CA THR A 78 -0.54 -9.47 7.19
C THR A 78 0.90 -9.01 7.34
N ASP A 79 1.36 -8.17 6.43
CA ASP A 79 2.69 -7.59 6.42
C ASP A 79 2.60 -6.10 6.05
N ILE A 80 2.79 -5.25 7.05
CA ILE A 80 2.85 -3.79 6.90
C ILE A 80 4.32 -3.38 7.06
N ARG A 81 4.89 -2.83 6.01
CA ARG A 81 6.28 -2.37 5.99
C ARG A 81 6.31 -0.85 5.92
N VAL A 82 7.18 -0.27 6.72
CA VAL A 82 7.39 1.17 6.81
C VAL A 82 8.80 1.45 6.39
N PHE A 83 8.96 2.24 5.33
CA PHE A 83 10.26 2.64 4.84
C PHE A 83 10.47 4.13 5.03
N SER A 84 11.71 4.53 5.33
CA SER A 84 12.07 5.92 5.55
C SER A 84 13.32 6.30 4.78
N LYS A 85 13.32 7.50 4.19
CA LYS A 85 14.51 8.12 3.59
C LYS A 85 15.34 8.90 4.61
N ALA A 86 14.85 9.09 5.84
CA ALA A 86 15.57 9.86 6.84
C ALA A 86 16.88 9.15 7.22
N GLN A 87 17.97 9.91 7.27
CA GLN A 87 19.28 9.35 7.59
C GLN A 87 19.27 8.73 9.00
N GLY A 88 19.69 7.47 9.09
CA GLY A 88 19.72 6.74 10.36
C GLY A 88 18.36 6.18 10.82
N ALA A 89 17.26 6.50 10.12
CA ALA A 89 15.98 5.85 10.37
C ALA A 89 16.06 4.37 9.96
N LYS A 90 15.38 3.52 10.74
CA LYS A 90 15.27 2.08 10.46
C LYS A 90 13.90 1.81 9.87
N ASP A 91 13.89 1.00 8.82
CA ASP A 91 12.64 0.43 8.30
C ASP A 91 11.97 -0.40 9.39
N GLN A 92 10.64 -0.33 9.43
CA GLN A 92 9.81 -1.09 10.36
C GLN A 92 9.01 -2.14 9.62
N PHE A 93 8.77 -3.27 10.28
CA PHE A 93 8.13 -4.45 9.70
C PHE A 93 7.17 -5.02 10.72
N HIS A 94 5.88 -4.92 10.43
CA HIS A 94 4.79 -5.38 11.30
C HIS A 94 4.11 -6.55 10.62
N VAL A 95 4.28 -7.72 11.23
CA VAL A 95 3.75 -8.98 10.71
C VAL A 95 2.81 -9.57 11.75
N SER A 96 1.62 -9.97 11.32
CA SER A 96 0.65 -10.68 12.16
C SER A 96 0.10 -11.90 11.42
N VAL A 97 -0.23 -12.93 12.18
CA VAL A 97 -0.88 -14.16 11.68
C VAL A 97 -2.24 -14.28 12.34
N VAL A 98 -3.27 -14.51 11.54
CA VAL A 98 -4.66 -14.61 11.98
C VAL A 98 -5.37 -15.75 11.25
N ASP A 99 -6.47 -16.23 11.82
CA ASP A 99 -7.17 -17.40 11.28
C ASP A 99 -8.18 -17.01 10.19
N GLN A 100 -8.69 -15.78 10.21
CA GLN A 100 -9.74 -15.30 9.31
C GLN A 100 -9.28 -14.12 8.46
N ILE A 101 -9.82 -14.01 7.24
CA ILE A 101 -9.45 -12.91 6.33
C ILE A 101 -9.98 -11.59 6.86
N GLU A 102 -11.16 -11.59 7.48
CA GLU A 102 -11.79 -10.41 8.09
C GLU A 102 -10.89 -9.81 9.18
N GLU A 103 -10.28 -10.66 10.02
CA GLU A 103 -9.30 -10.22 11.02
C GLU A 103 -8.06 -9.61 10.38
N ALA A 104 -7.60 -10.17 9.25
CA ALA A 104 -6.48 -9.63 8.50
C ALA A 104 -6.79 -8.23 7.94
N LEU A 105 -8.01 -8.03 7.43
CA LEU A 105 -8.46 -6.72 6.94
C LEU A 105 -8.55 -5.69 8.07
N LEU A 106 -9.08 -6.09 9.23
CA LEU A 106 -9.16 -5.21 10.41
C LEU A 106 -7.77 -4.77 10.89
N ILE A 107 -6.73 -5.60 10.74
CA ILE A 107 -5.35 -5.20 11.06
C ILE A 107 -4.87 -4.06 10.15
N PHE A 108 -5.14 -4.12 8.84
CA PHE A 108 -4.78 -3.03 7.93
C PHE A 108 -5.58 -1.76 8.23
N GLU A 109 -6.87 -1.87 8.50
CA GLU A 109 -7.71 -0.70 8.78
C GLU A 109 -7.41 -0.06 10.16
N GLY A 110 -7.05 -0.88 11.14
CA GLY A 110 -6.78 -0.48 12.52
C GLY A 110 -5.35 0.00 12.78
N TYR A 111 -4.44 -0.15 11.80
CA TYR A 111 -3.04 0.24 11.96
C TYR A 111 -2.88 1.76 12.13
N ASP A 112 -2.08 2.17 13.12
CA ASP A 112 -1.85 3.57 13.45
C ASP A 112 -0.53 4.09 12.87
N ALA A 113 -0.58 4.61 11.64
CA ALA A 113 0.57 5.18 10.95
C ALA A 113 1.22 6.41 11.65
N ARG A 114 0.60 6.96 12.70
CA ARG A 114 1.22 8.04 13.51
C ARG A 114 2.46 7.54 14.25
N GLN A 115 2.49 6.27 14.63
CA GLN A 115 3.59 5.67 15.40
C GLN A 115 4.87 5.54 14.58
N ASP A 116 4.76 5.63 13.26
CA ASP A 116 5.87 5.49 12.32
C ASP A 116 6.67 6.78 12.13
N VAL A 117 6.09 7.92 12.49
CA VAL A 117 6.71 9.23 12.28
C VAL A 117 7.65 9.55 13.43
N GLN A 118 8.93 9.63 13.13
CA GLN A 118 9.95 10.02 14.09
C GLN A 118 10.07 11.54 14.19
N ALA A 119 10.22 12.06 15.41
CA ALA A 119 10.66 13.44 15.61
C ALA A 119 12.08 13.61 15.05
N ASP A 120 12.31 14.73 14.38
CA ASP A 120 13.58 15.13 13.77
C ASP A 120 14.40 16.08 14.66
N PHE A 121 14.01 16.17 15.94
CA PHE A 121 14.65 17.02 16.94
C PHE A 121 14.74 16.26 18.27
N ASP A 122 15.75 16.60 19.06
CA ASP A 122 15.92 16.07 20.40
C ASP A 122 15.13 16.92 21.40
N LEU A 123 14.11 16.33 22.03
CA LEU A 123 13.32 16.98 23.07
C LEU A 123 14.14 17.33 24.32
N ALA A 124 15.27 16.65 24.52
CA ALA A 124 16.16 16.88 25.65
C ALA A 124 17.21 17.97 25.40
N ASP A 125 17.30 18.51 24.18
CA ASP A 125 18.27 19.55 23.85
C ASP A 125 17.88 20.88 24.55
N PRO A 126 18.66 21.34 25.55
CA PRO A 126 18.35 22.55 26.30
C PRO A 126 18.59 23.83 25.50
N THR A 127 19.18 23.73 24.30
CA THR A 127 19.51 24.88 23.46
C THR A 127 18.36 25.29 22.53
N LEU A 128 17.32 24.47 22.41
CA LEU A 128 16.16 24.76 21.57
C LEU A 128 15.36 25.96 22.11
N ALA A 129 15.27 27.02 21.31
CA ALA A 129 14.47 28.18 21.66
C ALA A 129 12.96 27.83 21.62
N PRO A 130 12.11 28.46 22.45
CA PRO A 130 10.66 28.19 22.44
C PRO A 130 10.00 28.37 21.06
N ALA A 131 10.45 29.34 20.28
CA ALA A 131 9.95 29.55 18.92
C ALA A 131 10.30 28.39 17.98
N GLU A 132 11.51 27.83 18.11
CA GLU A 132 11.95 26.68 17.32
C GLU A 132 11.14 25.43 17.69
N LEU A 133 10.88 25.19 18.98
CA LEU A 133 10.03 24.09 19.43
C LEU A 133 8.62 24.16 18.84
N ILE A 134 8.03 25.34 18.74
CA ILE A 134 6.71 25.54 18.11
C ILE A 134 6.76 25.17 16.62
N VAL A 135 7.80 25.60 15.90
CA VAL A 135 7.97 25.28 14.48
C VAL A 135 8.17 23.77 14.28
N GLN A 136 9.00 23.15 15.11
CA GLN A 136 9.25 21.71 15.07
C GLN A 136 8.00 20.89 15.39
N ALA A 137 7.22 21.31 16.40
CA ALA A 137 5.95 20.67 16.73
C ALA A 137 4.92 20.81 15.59
N ALA A 138 4.86 21.96 14.92
CA ALA A 138 4.01 22.17 13.76
C ALA A 138 4.44 21.28 12.57
N ALA A 139 5.74 21.16 12.31
CA ALA A 139 6.29 20.28 11.28
C ALA A 139 5.98 18.80 11.57
N LEU A 140 6.17 18.35 12.82
CA LEU A 140 5.83 17.00 13.24
C LEU A 140 4.32 16.72 13.06
N LYS A 141 3.46 17.65 13.47
CA LYS A 141 2.00 17.52 13.29
C LYS A 141 1.61 17.36 11.82
N TYR A 142 2.26 18.12 10.93
CA TYR A 142 2.06 17.99 9.49
C TYR A 142 2.48 16.59 9.00
N ARG A 143 3.68 16.13 9.36
CA ARG A 143 4.20 14.81 8.96
C ARG A 143 3.30 13.67 9.47
N LEU A 144 2.76 13.78 10.68
CA LEU A 144 1.78 12.83 11.22
C LEU A 144 0.50 12.79 10.38
N ALA A 145 -0.06 13.95 10.04
CA ALA A 145 -1.27 14.02 9.23
C ALA A 145 -1.04 13.46 7.82
N GLU A 146 0.12 13.75 7.23
CA GLU A 146 0.53 13.23 5.93
C GLU A 146 0.67 11.70 5.95
N ALA A 147 1.40 11.13 6.92
CA ALA A 147 1.58 9.69 7.05
C ALA A 147 0.23 8.95 7.18
N VAL A 148 -0.70 9.47 7.99
CA VAL A 148 -2.05 8.91 8.12
C VAL A 148 -2.82 8.98 6.81
N ALA A 149 -2.78 10.12 6.11
CA ALA A 149 -3.48 10.29 4.84
C ALA A 149 -2.92 9.35 3.76
N GLN A 150 -1.60 9.22 3.67
CA GLN A 150 -0.92 8.33 2.73
C GLN A 150 -1.25 6.87 3.02
N TYR A 151 -1.12 6.43 4.27
CA TYR A 151 -1.43 5.06 4.67
C TYR A 151 -2.88 4.69 4.32
N ARG A 152 -3.84 5.55 4.66
CA ARG A 152 -5.26 5.33 4.31
C ARG A 152 -5.48 5.23 2.80
N ALA A 153 -4.80 6.04 2.00
CA ALA A 153 -4.89 5.95 0.55
C ALA A 153 -4.35 4.63 0.01
N VAL A 154 -3.26 4.11 0.59
CA VAL A 154 -2.70 2.79 0.26
C VAL A 154 -3.69 1.70 0.65
N VAL A 155 -4.19 1.68 1.89
CA VAL A 155 -5.16 0.66 2.33
C VAL A 155 -6.42 0.68 1.48
N ALA A 156 -7.00 1.85 1.21
CA ALA A 156 -8.18 1.96 0.36
C ALA A 156 -7.95 1.39 -1.05
N SER A 157 -6.81 1.73 -1.66
CA SER A 157 -6.45 1.24 -3.00
C SER A 157 -6.18 -0.27 -2.99
N PHE A 158 -5.55 -0.77 -1.93
CA PHE A 158 -5.27 -2.19 -1.72
C PHE A 158 -6.56 -3.01 -1.58
N LEU A 159 -7.49 -2.56 -0.72
CA LEU A 159 -8.79 -3.21 -0.53
C LEU A 159 -9.62 -3.19 -1.82
N GLN A 160 -9.59 -2.08 -2.56
CA GLN A 160 -10.23 -1.99 -3.87
C GLN A 160 -9.66 -3.04 -4.85
N GLN A 161 -8.34 -3.21 -4.89
CA GLN A 161 -7.69 -4.20 -5.75
C GLN A 161 -8.03 -5.64 -5.34
N LEU A 162 -8.03 -5.93 -4.03
CA LEU A 162 -8.44 -7.25 -3.53
C LEU A 162 -9.87 -7.59 -3.94
N ASN A 163 -10.80 -6.65 -3.84
CA ASN A 163 -12.20 -6.87 -4.23
C ASN A 163 -12.38 -7.06 -5.75
N GLN A 164 -11.45 -6.58 -6.57
CA GLN A 164 -11.47 -6.75 -8.04
C GLN A 164 -10.75 -8.02 -8.51
N GLY A 165 -9.85 -8.56 -7.68
CA GLY A 165 -9.04 -9.74 -7.98
C GLY A 165 -9.54 -11.05 -7.34
N ALA A 166 -10.59 -10.98 -6.52
CA ALA A 166 -11.25 -12.13 -5.90
C ALA A 166 -12.32 -12.76 -6.81
#